data_AF-A0AAV8YS61-F1
#
_entry.id   AF-A0AAV8YS61-F1
#
_cell.length_a   1.000
_cell.length_b   1.000
_cell.length_c   1.000
_cell.angle_alpha   90.00
_cell.angle_beta   90.00
_cell.angle_gamma   90.00
#
_symmetry.space_group_name_H-M   'P 1'
#
loop_
_entity.id
_entity.type
_entity.pdbx_description
1 polymer ?
#
loop_
_entity_poly.entity_id
_entity_poly.type
_entity_poly.pdbx_seq_one_letter_code
_entity_poly.pdbx_strand_id
1 'polypeptide(L)'
;MASTSACKIGDTEDIQESAEVEEHENEEVEKLEEAQAEECENEETGNDVGGAIEENFVITEKKDITWIKQAILEPNIGVWRNNDENEISGDESNLPDPMYYFSKYITPHLIDEIVEKTNIYAQQNEKVRFIPTYKKEIETFIGLHILMGCLGFPRIRLYWEKALGVNVFENSMTRNRFFKLRTNLHVVNNLDRDPTNTDKFFKNCNMRRNCVDEQICPFKGQLSSKQYIKGKPTPWGIKLFLLCGESGMIYDFIIYQGKTTGLDQSWQQRFCQGASVVMHLSKRITIPYTQLYFDNYFSSYSLFQYLKFQNILAAGTIRLNRFGKPPFSSDKQLTKKSTRIYGGAPQ
;
A
#
# COMPACT_ATOMS: atom_id res chain seq x y z
N MET A 1 -39.31 -42.19 -13.54
CA MET A 1 -38.75 -42.54 -12.23
C MET A 1 -37.29 -42.89 -12.40
N ALA A 2 -36.39 -41.96 -12.09
CA ALA A 2 -34.98 -42.24 -11.88
C ALA A 2 -34.47 -41.20 -10.87
N SER A 3 -33.95 -41.72 -9.76
CA SER A 3 -33.68 -41.04 -8.50
C SER A 3 -32.43 -40.16 -8.58
N THR A 4 -32.57 -38.88 -8.26
CA THR A 4 -31.45 -38.01 -7.85
C THR A 4 -31.11 -38.29 -6.39
N SER A 5 -30.08 -39.10 -6.14
CA SER A 5 -29.42 -39.13 -4.84
C SER A 5 -28.48 -37.94 -4.73
N ALA A 6 -28.92 -36.91 -3.99
CA ALA A 6 -28.05 -35.84 -3.53
C ALA A 6 -27.12 -36.41 -2.45
N CYS A 7 -25.84 -36.55 -2.78
CA CYS A 7 -24.80 -36.69 -1.77
C CYS A 7 -24.64 -35.32 -1.09
N LYS A 8 -25.30 -35.12 0.06
CA LYS A 8 -24.96 -34.03 0.98
C LYS A 8 -23.59 -34.36 1.58
N ILE A 9 -22.55 -33.73 1.06
CA ILE A 9 -21.24 -33.67 1.72
C ILE A 9 -21.28 -32.43 2.62
N GLY A 10 -21.07 -32.63 3.91
CA GLY A 10 -21.22 -31.65 4.98
C GLY A 10 -20.05 -30.68 5.11
N ASP A 11 -19.70 -29.97 4.04
CA ASP A 11 -18.54 -29.05 4.04
C ASP A 11 -18.92 -27.56 4.05
N THR A 12 -20.21 -27.20 4.08
CA THR A 12 -20.63 -25.78 4.04
C THR A 12 -20.66 -25.10 5.41
N GLU A 13 -20.93 -25.85 6.49
CA GLU A 13 -20.96 -25.29 7.85
C GLU A 13 -19.52 -25.05 8.36
N ASP A 14 -18.61 -26.00 8.15
CA ASP A 14 -17.19 -25.85 8.54
C ASP A 14 -16.46 -24.72 7.80
N ILE A 15 -16.81 -24.43 6.53
CA ILE A 15 -16.23 -23.31 5.78
C ILE A 15 -16.79 -21.97 6.24
N GLN A 16 -18.06 -21.90 6.64
CA GLN A 16 -18.63 -20.67 7.22
C GLN A 16 -18.10 -20.43 8.63
N GLU A 17 -18.01 -21.45 9.47
CA GLU A 17 -17.50 -21.34 10.82
C GLU A 17 -16.01 -20.95 10.82
N SER A 18 -15.19 -21.56 9.95
CA SER A 18 -13.79 -21.15 9.78
C SER A 18 -13.61 -19.73 9.24
N ALA A 19 -14.48 -19.28 8.33
CA ALA A 19 -14.45 -17.91 7.84
C ALA A 19 -14.88 -16.90 8.92
N GLU A 20 -15.92 -17.21 9.69
CA GLU A 20 -16.40 -16.37 10.81
C GLU A 20 -15.36 -16.28 11.94
N VAL A 21 -14.66 -17.38 12.24
CA VAL A 21 -13.54 -17.39 13.19
C VAL A 21 -12.36 -16.56 12.66
N GLU A 22 -11.99 -16.70 11.38
CA GLU A 22 -10.96 -15.85 10.76
C GLU A 22 -11.37 -14.37 10.76
N GLU A 23 -12.65 -14.02 10.55
CA GLU A 23 -13.13 -12.63 10.64
C GLU A 23 -13.00 -12.08 12.07
N HIS A 24 -13.41 -12.87 13.08
CA HIS A 24 -13.37 -12.46 14.48
C HIS A 24 -11.94 -12.27 14.99
N GLU A 25 -11.02 -13.18 14.66
CA GLU A 25 -9.60 -13.05 15.02
C GLU A 25 -8.96 -11.82 14.37
N ASN A 26 -9.27 -11.54 13.10
CA ASN A 26 -8.71 -10.35 12.42
C ASN A 26 -9.33 -9.04 12.89
N GLU A 27 -10.62 -9.00 13.27
CA GLU A 27 -11.21 -7.82 13.91
C GLU A 27 -10.55 -7.52 15.28
N GLU A 28 -10.14 -8.56 16.02
CA GLU A 28 -9.34 -8.37 17.23
C GLU A 28 -7.93 -7.85 16.92
N VAL A 29 -7.30 -8.35 15.85
CA VAL A 29 -5.99 -7.85 15.39
C VAL A 29 -6.07 -6.38 15.00
N GLU A 30 -7.08 -5.93 14.24
CA GLU A 30 -7.24 -4.52 13.85
C GLU A 30 -7.44 -3.61 15.08
N LYS A 31 -8.27 -4.04 16.05
CA LYS A 31 -8.44 -3.31 17.32
C LYS A 31 -7.16 -3.30 18.15
N LEU A 32 -6.41 -4.40 18.17
CA LEU A 32 -5.11 -4.49 18.85
C LEU A 32 -4.06 -3.61 18.15
N GLU A 33 -4.08 -3.47 16.83
CA GLU A 33 -3.20 -2.58 16.08
C GLU A 33 -3.54 -1.10 16.33
N GLU A 34 -4.83 -0.75 16.36
CA GLU A 34 -5.26 0.59 16.74
C GLU A 34 -4.92 0.91 18.21
N ALA A 35 -5.05 -0.07 19.11
CA ALA A 35 -4.67 0.06 20.52
C ALA A 35 -3.15 0.13 20.71
N GLN A 36 -2.36 -0.66 19.98
CA GLN A 36 -0.89 -0.60 19.99
C GLN A 36 -0.38 0.74 19.45
N ALA A 37 -1.02 1.28 18.41
CA ALA A 37 -0.73 2.63 17.93
C ALA A 37 -1.02 3.70 19.00
N GLU A 38 -1.97 3.46 19.91
CA GLU A 38 -2.27 4.34 21.04
C GLU A 38 -1.34 4.12 22.24
N GLU A 39 -0.91 2.89 22.53
CA GLU A 39 0.05 2.56 23.59
C GLU A 39 1.47 3.04 23.28
N CYS A 40 1.99 2.79 22.07
CA CYS A 40 3.32 3.27 21.67
C CYS A 40 3.42 4.80 21.72
N GLU A 41 2.30 5.48 21.51
CA GLU A 41 2.20 6.93 21.62
C GLU A 41 2.09 7.45 23.07
N ASN A 42 1.78 6.58 24.03
CA ASN A 42 1.67 6.89 25.45
C ASN A 42 2.91 6.52 26.26
N GLU A 43 3.78 5.66 25.74
CA GLU A 43 5.08 5.36 26.33
C GLU A 43 6.00 6.59 26.23
N GLU A 44 6.59 6.99 27.35
CA GLU A 44 7.62 8.03 27.38
C GLU A 44 8.84 7.51 26.62
N THR A 45 9.16 8.13 25.48
CA THR A 45 10.33 7.74 24.68
C THR A 45 11.60 7.94 25.49
N GLY A 46 12.19 6.84 25.99
CA GLY A 46 13.54 6.82 26.51
C GLY A 46 14.52 7.24 25.43
N ASN A 47 15.40 8.18 25.74
CA ASN A 47 16.25 8.91 24.80
C ASN A 47 17.41 8.11 24.18
N ASP A 48 17.42 6.78 24.25
CA ASP A 48 18.61 6.00 23.93
C ASP A 48 18.27 4.69 23.20
N VAL A 49 18.04 4.80 21.88
CA VAL A 49 18.19 3.66 20.97
C VAL A 49 18.76 4.17 19.65
N GLY A 50 19.99 3.74 19.35
CA GLY A 50 20.72 4.07 18.13
C GLY A 50 20.00 3.56 16.87
N GLY A 51 19.39 4.49 16.16
CA GLY A 51 18.88 4.32 14.81
C GLY A 51 19.17 5.58 14.01
N ALA A 52 19.47 5.42 12.72
CA ALA A 52 19.89 6.48 11.81
C ALA A 52 18.75 7.49 11.53
N ILE A 53 18.49 8.35 12.50
CA ILE A 53 17.88 9.67 12.27
C ILE A 53 19.05 10.65 12.26
N GLU A 54 19.03 11.63 11.37
CA GLU A 54 20.05 12.69 11.32
C GLU A 54 20.31 13.18 12.76
N GLU A 55 21.58 13.21 13.17
CA GLU A 55 22.07 13.40 14.55
C GLU A 55 21.49 14.64 15.28
N ASN A 56 20.74 15.48 14.56
CA ASN A 56 20.21 16.76 15.00
C ASN A 56 18.67 16.81 15.17
N PHE A 57 17.91 15.74 14.91
CA PHE A 57 16.44 15.77 15.06
C PHE A 57 15.96 15.29 16.44
N VAL A 58 15.41 16.22 17.23
CA VAL A 58 14.84 15.97 18.56
C VAL A 58 13.31 16.04 18.50
N ILE A 59 12.64 15.04 19.08
CA ILE A 59 11.18 15.01 19.18
C ILE A 59 10.78 15.78 20.44
N THR A 60 9.75 16.63 20.33
CA THR A 60 9.18 17.27 21.52
C THR A 60 8.34 16.26 22.29
N GLU A 61 8.62 16.13 23.58
CA GLU A 61 7.82 15.27 24.46
C GLU A 61 6.38 15.77 24.58
N LYS A 62 5.43 14.85 24.70
CA LYS A 62 3.99 15.19 24.74
C LYS A 62 3.62 16.17 25.85
N LYS A 63 4.32 16.14 26.98
CA LYS A 63 4.10 17.01 28.15
C LYS A 63 4.48 18.48 27.88
N ASP A 64 5.35 18.72 26.90
CA ASP A 64 5.85 20.04 26.55
C ASP A 64 5.03 20.68 25.41
N ILE A 65 4.05 19.96 24.86
CA ILE A 65 3.16 20.45 23.81
C ILE A 65 2.04 21.27 24.45
N THR A 66 1.91 22.53 24.05
CA THR A 66 0.85 23.42 24.56
C THR A 66 -0.02 23.96 23.44
N TRP A 67 -1.32 24.08 23.70
CA TRP A 67 -2.26 24.68 22.76
C TRP A 67 -2.29 26.19 22.95
N ILE A 68 -2.16 26.92 21.84
CA ILE A 68 -2.06 28.37 21.80
C ILE A 68 -3.29 28.94 21.08
N LYS A 69 -3.92 29.95 21.68
CA LYS A 69 -5.08 30.64 21.12
C LYS A 69 -4.63 31.94 20.45
N GLN A 70 -4.15 31.85 19.22
CA GLN A 70 -3.69 33.00 18.42
C GLN A 70 -4.35 32.99 17.03
N ALA A 71 -4.51 34.16 16.41
CA ALA A 71 -4.85 34.26 14.98
C ALA A 71 -3.78 33.52 14.16
N ILE A 72 -4.14 33.01 12.98
CA ILE A 72 -3.22 32.30 12.08
C ILE A 72 -1.93 33.12 12.00
N LEU A 73 -0.82 32.57 12.53
CA LEU A 73 0.49 33.03 12.12
C LEU A 73 0.51 32.72 10.63
N GLU A 74 0.44 33.74 9.77
CA GLU A 74 0.78 33.55 8.36
C GLU A 74 2.15 32.87 8.40
N PRO A 75 2.24 31.57 8.08
CA PRO A 75 3.53 30.94 8.12
C PRO A 75 4.36 31.70 7.09
N ASN A 76 5.60 32.02 7.44
CA ASN A 76 6.53 32.60 6.49
C ASN A 76 6.92 31.50 5.50
N ILE A 77 5.94 31.06 4.72
CA ILE A 77 6.10 30.19 3.57
C ILE A 77 6.78 31.12 2.57
N GLY A 78 8.10 31.01 2.45
CA GLY A 78 8.86 31.80 1.48
C GLY A 78 8.13 31.80 0.13
N VAL A 79 8.14 32.97 -0.53
CA VAL A 79 7.38 33.28 -1.75
C VAL A 79 7.07 32.02 -2.56
N TRP A 80 5.81 31.63 -2.52
CA TRP A 80 5.29 30.48 -3.24
C TRP A 80 5.55 30.72 -4.74
N ARG A 81 6.23 29.79 -5.42
CA ARG A 81 6.27 29.80 -6.87
C ARG A 81 4.89 29.36 -7.37
N ASN A 82 3.99 30.33 -7.56
CA ASN A 82 2.75 30.18 -8.35
C ASN A 82 3.01 29.80 -9.83
N ASN A 83 4.25 29.54 -10.23
CA ASN A 83 4.59 29.26 -11.62
C ASN A 83 4.21 27.83 -12.07
N ASP A 84 3.63 27.01 -11.19
CA ASP A 84 3.04 25.71 -11.55
C ASP A 84 1.57 25.84 -12.03
N GLU A 85 1.03 27.06 -12.16
CA GLU A 85 -0.15 27.33 -13.02
C GLU A 85 0.18 27.34 -14.50
N ASN A 86 1.46 27.14 -14.87
CA ASN A 86 1.68 26.44 -16.12
C ASN A 86 1.11 25.04 -15.92
N GLU A 87 -0.18 24.89 -16.23
CA GLU A 87 -0.69 23.67 -16.83
C GLU A 87 0.48 23.13 -17.64
N ILE A 88 0.93 21.91 -17.31
CA ILE A 88 1.79 21.20 -18.23
C ILE A 88 0.87 21.03 -19.44
N SER A 89 0.87 22.03 -20.33
CA SER A 89 0.43 21.95 -21.70
C SER A 89 1.48 21.07 -22.35
N GLY A 90 1.51 19.81 -21.92
CA GLY A 90 2.17 18.76 -22.64
C GLY A 90 1.56 18.84 -24.00
N ASP A 91 2.39 19.11 -24.99
CA ASP A 91 2.00 19.10 -26.37
C ASP A 91 1.37 17.73 -26.67
N GLU A 92 0.04 17.64 -26.59
CA GLU A 92 -0.71 16.39 -26.76
C GLU A 92 -0.41 15.76 -28.13
N SER A 93 0.07 16.59 -29.07
CA SER A 93 0.47 16.16 -30.40
C SER A 93 1.75 15.33 -30.44
N ASN A 94 2.51 15.25 -29.32
CA ASN A 94 3.78 14.51 -29.24
C ASN A 94 3.84 13.53 -28.06
N LEU A 95 2.68 12.99 -27.64
CA LEU A 95 2.63 11.94 -26.62
C LEU A 95 3.26 10.63 -27.15
N PRO A 96 4.22 10.05 -26.41
CA PRO A 96 4.74 8.71 -26.73
C PRO A 96 3.65 7.65 -26.77
N ASP A 97 3.90 6.60 -27.55
CA ASP A 97 3.02 5.43 -27.63
C ASP A 97 2.75 4.81 -26.24
N PRO A 98 1.53 4.33 -25.93
CA PRO A 98 1.23 3.70 -24.64
C PRO A 98 2.21 2.57 -24.24
N MET A 99 2.79 1.85 -25.21
CA MET A 99 3.80 0.84 -24.90
C MET A 99 5.07 1.43 -24.31
N TYR A 100 5.44 2.66 -24.68
CA TYR A 100 6.57 3.35 -24.08
C TYR A 100 6.35 3.53 -22.57
N TYR A 101 5.18 3.99 -22.16
CA TYR A 101 4.85 4.14 -20.73
C TYR A 101 4.80 2.79 -20.00
N PHE A 102 4.17 1.78 -20.61
CA PHE A 102 4.13 0.43 -20.05
C PHE A 102 5.55 -0.12 -19.80
N SER A 103 6.46 0.06 -20.76
CA SER A 103 7.84 -0.42 -20.68
C SER A 103 8.67 0.23 -19.57
N LYS A 104 8.24 1.38 -19.03
CA LYS A 104 8.87 2.00 -17.85
C LYS A 104 8.60 1.25 -16.56
N TYR A 105 7.45 0.61 -16.45
CA TYR A 105 7.07 -0.19 -15.27
C TYR A 105 7.46 -1.65 -15.45
N ILE A 106 7.15 -2.21 -16.62
CA ILE A 106 7.47 -3.59 -16.99
C ILE A 106 8.62 -3.55 -17.97
N THR A 107 9.83 -3.45 -17.44
CA THR A 107 11.04 -3.31 -18.25
C THR A 107 11.35 -4.61 -18.99
N PRO A 108 12.07 -4.55 -20.13
CA PRO A 108 12.53 -5.74 -20.82
C PRO A 108 13.35 -6.67 -19.92
N HIS A 109 14.10 -6.11 -18.97
CA HIS A 109 14.87 -6.85 -17.97
C HIS A 109 13.96 -7.62 -17.01
N LEU A 110 12.93 -6.97 -16.46
CA LEU A 110 11.96 -7.63 -15.59
C LEU A 110 11.28 -8.81 -16.29
N ILE A 111 10.95 -8.66 -17.58
CA ILE A 111 10.41 -9.78 -18.37
C ILE A 111 11.41 -10.93 -18.46
N ASP A 112 12.69 -10.63 -18.70
CA ASP A 112 13.73 -11.66 -18.78
C ASP A 112 13.91 -12.39 -17.44
N GLU A 113 13.85 -11.66 -16.31
CA GLU A 113 13.84 -12.24 -14.96
C GLU A 113 12.62 -13.15 -14.73
N ILE A 114 11.42 -12.68 -15.09
CA ILE A 114 10.19 -13.49 -14.97
C ILE A 114 10.32 -14.79 -15.77
N VAL A 115 10.86 -14.73 -17.00
CA VAL A 115 11.09 -15.90 -17.84
C VAL A 115 12.04 -16.88 -17.15
N GLU A 116 13.20 -16.38 -16.70
CA GLU A 116 14.21 -17.20 -16.03
C GLU A 116 13.64 -17.88 -14.78
N LYS A 117 13.05 -17.10 -13.87
CA LYS A 117 12.56 -17.62 -12.58
C LYS A 117 11.36 -18.54 -12.75
N THR A 118 10.47 -18.28 -13.73
CA THR A 118 9.37 -19.19 -14.08
C THR A 118 9.88 -20.55 -14.57
N ASN A 119 10.92 -20.56 -15.41
CA ASN A 119 11.52 -21.80 -15.92
C ASN A 119 12.23 -22.58 -14.82
N ILE A 120 13.00 -21.90 -13.96
CA ILE A 120 13.65 -22.50 -12.79
C ILE A 120 12.62 -23.13 -11.87
N TYR A 121 11.53 -22.41 -11.53
CA TYR A 121 10.48 -22.92 -10.67
C TYR A 121 9.83 -24.19 -11.23
N ALA A 122 9.53 -24.21 -12.53
CA ALA A 122 8.92 -25.35 -13.19
C ALA A 122 9.83 -26.61 -13.11
N GLN A 123 11.15 -26.41 -13.24
CA GLN A 123 12.13 -27.47 -13.07
C GLN A 123 12.22 -27.95 -11.61
N GLN A 124 12.26 -27.02 -10.65
CA GLN A 124 12.34 -27.33 -9.21
C GLN A 124 11.14 -28.15 -8.72
N ASN A 125 9.94 -27.89 -9.26
CA ASN A 125 8.72 -28.59 -8.86
C ASN A 125 8.40 -29.80 -9.76
N GLU A 126 9.42 -30.30 -10.47
CA GLU A 126 9.34 -31.47 -11.36
C GLU A 126 8.08 -31.45 -12.24
N LYS A 127 7.78 -30.30 -12.84
CA LYS A 127 6.62 -30.18 -13.74
C LYS A 127 6.97 -30.87 -15.06
N VAL A 128 6.86 -32.21 -15.09
CA VAL A 128 7.27 -33.14 -16.17
C VAL A 128 6.77 -32.75 -17.57
N ARG A 129 5.78 -31.86 -17.68
CA ARG A 129 5.18 -31.39 -18.94
C ARG A 129 5.15 -29.86 -19.09
N PHE A 130 6.03 -29.15 -18.38
CA PHE A 130 6.20 -27.72 -18.57
C PHE A 130 7.25 -27.48 -19.65
N ILE A 131 6.79 -26.99 -20.80
CA ILE A 131 7.69 -26.50 -21.86
C ILE A 131 8.22 -25.14 -21.39
N PRO A 132 9.54 -24.90 -21.41
CA PRO A 132 10.11 -23.62 -21.03
C PRO A 132 9.41 -22.44 -21.73
N THR A 133 9.13 -21.39 -20.97
CA THR A 133 8.61 -20.13 -21.49
C THR A 133 9.74 -19.26 -22.01
N TYR A 134 9.39 -18.25 -22.81
CA TYR A 134 10.32 -17.28 -23.37
C TYR A 134 9.69 -15.88 -23.37
N LYS A 135 10.51 -14.85 -23.65
CA LYS A 135 10.14 -13.43 -23.55
C LYS A 135 8.78 -13.09 -24.18
N LYS A 136 8.61 -13.43 -25.46
CA LYS A 136 7.40 -13.09 -26.21
C LYS A 136 6.15 -13.79 -25.66
N GLU A 137 6.30 -14.99 -25.12
CA GLU A 137 5.21 -15.73 -24.51
C GLU A 137 4.74 -15.08 -23.20
N ILE A 138 5.66 -14.59 -22.37
CA ILE A 138 5.34 -13.82 -21.16
C ILE A 138 4.72 -12.46 -21.51
N GLU A 139 5.24 -11.74 -22.50
CA GLU A 139 4.62 -10.50 -23.00
C GLU A 139 3.18 -10.75 -23.45
N THR A 140 2.95 -11.82 -24.20
CA THR A 140 1.60 -12.22 -24.65
C THR A 140 0.70 -12.54 -23.46
N PHE A 141 1.21 -13.30 -22.49
CA PHE A 141 0.49 -13.64 -21.27
C PHE A 141 0.06 -12.41 -20.47
N ILE A 142 0.94 -11.40 -20.34
CA ILE A 142 0.64 -10.13 -19.68
C ILE A 142 -0.38 -9.32 -20.49
N GLY A 143 -0.20 -9.22 -21.81
CA GLY A 143 -1.16 -8.54 -22.69
C GLY A 143 -2.58 -9.13 -22.60
N LEU A 144 -2.69 -10.46 -22.50
CA LEU A 144 -3.98 -11.12 -22.27
C LEU A 144 -4.58 -10.73 -20.92
N HIS A 145 -3.79 -10.60 -19.83
CA HIS A 145 -4.31 -10.13 -18.53
C HIS A 145 -4.81 -8.69 -18.57
N ILE A 146 -4.10 -7.80 -19.26
CA ILE A 146 -4.55 -6.41 -19.46
C ILE A 146 -5.90 -6.40 -20.18
N LEU A 147 -6.03 -7.18 -21.26
CA LEU A 147 -7.28 -7.29 -22.00
C LEU A 147 -8.42 -7.90 -21.17
N MET A 148 -8.14 -8.89 -20.31
CA MET A 148 -9.13 -9.41 -19.36
C MET A 148 -9.62 -8.33 -18.40
N GLY A 149 -8.75 -7.43 -17.97
CA GLY A 149 -9.12 -6.27 -17.15
C GLY A 149 -10.11 -5.33 -17.87
N CYS A 150 -9.96 -5.14 -19.18
CA CYS A 150 -10.86 -4.32 -19.99
C CYS A 150 -12.22 -5.01 -20.24
N LEU A 151 -12.23 -6.32 -20.45
CA LEU A 151 -13.42 -7.07 -20.84
C LEU A 151 -14.28 -7.54 -19.66
N GLY A 152 -13.66 -7.86 -18.52
CA GLY A 152 -14.37 -8.12 -17.26
C GLY A 152 -15.25 -9.39 -17.24
N PHE A 153 -14.96 -10.42 -18.05
CA PHE A 153 -15.74 -11.66 -18.00
C PHE A 153 -15.63 -12.37 -16.63
N PRO A 154 -16.73 -12.92 -16.11
CA PRO A 154 -16.79 -13.43 -14.73
C PRO A 154 -15.97 -14.70 -14.50
N ARG A 155 -15.56 -15.40 -15.57
CA ARG A 155 -14.75 -16.62 -15.50
C ARG A 155 -13.67 -16.60 -16.56
N ILE A 156 -12.43 -16.86 -16.16
CA ILE A 156 -11.25 -16.86 -17.06
C ILE A 156 -11.43 -17.79 -18.27
N ARG A 157 -12.13 -18.92 -18.11
CA ARG A 157 -12.33 -19.87 -19.22
C ARG A 157 -13.18 -19.30 -20.36
N LEU A 158 -14.03 -18.31 -20.08
CA LEU A 158 -14.91 -17.69 -21.07
C LEU A 158 -14.14 -16.93 -22.15
N TYR A 159 -12.95 -16.41 -21.85
CA TYR A 159 -12.11 -15.74 -22.85
C TYR A 159 -11.73 -16.63 -24.04
N TRP A 160 -11.83 -17.95 -23.90
CA TRP A 160 -11.59 -18.92 -24.99
C TRP A 160 -12.87 -19.53 -25.56
N GLU A 161 -14.06 -19.07 -25.17
CA GLU A 161 -15.30 -19.59 -25.78
C GLU A 161 -15.59 -18.92 -27.12
N LYS A 162 -15.67 -19.75 -28.16
CA LYS A 162 -15.97 -19.34 -29.53
C LYS A 162 -17.29 -18.57 -29.65
N ALA A 163 -18.28 -18.92 -28.81
CA ALA A 163 -19.57 -18.25 -28.79
C ALA A 163 -19.49 -16.76 -28.37
N LEU A 164 -18.44 -16.36 -27.65
CA LEU A 164 -18.23 -14.98 -27.22
C LEU A 164 -17.43 -14.14 -28.24
N GLY A 165 -16.87 -14.77 -29.29
CA GLY A 165 -16.27 -14.07 -30.42
C GLY A 165 -14.96 -13.33 -30.15
N VAL A 166 -14.30 -13.57 -29.02
CA VAL A 166 -13.05 -12.88 -28.63
C VAL A 166 -11.81 -13.63 -29.14
N ASN A 167 -11.68 -13.70 -30.47
CA ASN A 167 -10.70 -14.56 -31.14
C ASN A 167 -9.22 -14.28 -30.79
N VAL A 168 -8.91 -13.07 -30.31
CA VAL A 168 -7.54 -12.70 -29.91
C VAL A 168 -6.98 -13.65 -28.85
N PHE A 169 -7.79 -14.16 -27.91
CA PHE A 169 -7.30 -15.12 -26.91
C PHE A 169 -6.93 -16.47 -27.52
N GLU A 170 -7.79 -17.04 -28.37
CA GLU A 170 -7.53 -18.32 -29.05
C GLU A 170 -6.32 -18.21 -29.99
N ASN A 171 -6.20 -17.09 -30.71
CA ASN A 171 -5.14 -16.83 -31.68
C ASN A 171 -3.78 -16.54 -31.01
N SER A 172 -3.77 -15.93 -29.82
CA SER A 172 -2.53 -15.56 -29.13
C SER A 172 -1.95 -16.68 -28.27
N MET A 173 -2.78 -17.41 -27.51
CA MET A 173 -2.30 -18.46 -26.61
C MET A 173 -3.40 -19.46 -26.31
N THR A 174 -3.10 -20.77 -26.35
CA THR A 174 -4.10 -21.78 -25.96
C THR A 174 -4.52 -21.63 -24.49
N ARG A 175 -5.80 -21.87 -24.19
CA ARG A 175 -6.35 -21.88 -22.82
C ARG A 175 -5.49 -22.70 -21.85
N ASN A 176 -5.11 -23.91 -22.27
CA ASN A 176 -4.33 -24.82 -21.42
C ASN A 176 -2.92 -24.29 -21.15
N ARG A 177 -2.27 -23.65 -22.14
CA ARG A 177 -0.97 -23.01 -21.93
C ARG A 177 -1.09 -21.81 -20.99
N PHE A 178 -2.12 -20.98 -21.15
CA PHE A 178 -2.39 -19.86 -20.25
C PHE A 178 -2.50 -20.32 -18.78
N PHE A 179 -3.32 -21.35 -18.50
CA PHE A 179 -3.43 -21.87 -17.13
C PHE A 179 -2.11 -22.49 -16.62
N LYS A 180 -1.33 -23.16 -17.48
CA LYS A 180 0.00 -23.66 -17.11
C LYS A 180 0.96 -22.52 -16.73
N LEU A 181 1.00 -21.43 -17.49
CA LEU A 181 1.83 -20.27 -17.15
C LEU A 181 1.34 -19.61 -15.86
N ARG A 182 0.03 -19.41 -15.73
CA ARG A 182 -0.58 -18.82 -14.53
C ARG A 182 -0.24 -19.56 -13.24
N THR A 183 -0.14 -20.89 -13.27
CA THR A 183 0.20 -21.69 -12.08
C THR A 183 1.70 -21.79 -11.80
N ASN A 184 2.57 -21.40 -12.74
CA ASN A 184 4.02 -21.54 -12.62
C ASN A 184 4.76 -20.21 -12.73
N LEU A 185 4.07 -19.08 -12.95
CA LEU A 185 4.66 -17.75 -13.03
C LEU A 185 5.42 -17.43 -11.75
N HIS A 186 6.72 -17.21 -11.85
CA HIS A 186 7.59 -16.88 -10.73
C HIS A 186 8.49 -15.70 -11.08
N VAL A 187 8.74 -14.88 -10.06
CA VAL A 187 9.58 -13.67 -10.16
C VAL A 187 10.80 -13.73 -9.23
N VAL A 188 10.92 -14.81 -8.46
CA VAL A 188 12.02 -15.06 -7.52
C VAL A 188 12.46 -16.52 -7.66
N ASN A 189 13.75 -16.78 -7.48
CA ASN A 189 14.27 -18.13 -7.34
C ASN A 189 14.12 -18.59 -5.88
N ASN A 190 13.44 -19.72 -5.64
CA ASN A 190 13.21 -20.23 -4.30
C ASN A 190 14.50 -20.58 -3.54
N LEU A 191 15.58 -20.91 -4.25
CA LEU A 191 16.86 -21.26 -3.65
C LEU A 191 17.67 -20.03 -3.18
N ASP A 192 17.35 -18.85 -3.72
CA ASP A 192 18.03 -17.61 -3.36
C ASP A 192 17.41 -16.96 -2.12
N ARG A 193 16.39 -17.61 -1.53
CA ARG A 193 15.75 -17.13 -0.31
C ARG A 193 16.67 -17.38 0.88
N ASP A 194 17.21 -16.30 1.44
CA ASP A 194 17.89 -16.34 2.73
C ASP A 194 16.93 -16.91 3.80
N PRO A 195 17.32 -17.98 4.54
CA PRO A 195 16.50 -18.57 5.61
C PRO A 195 16.12 -17.58 6.71
N THR A 196 16.91 -16.52 6.89
CA THR A 196 16.69 -15.47 7.88
C THR A 196 15.79 -14.34 7.36
N ASN A 197 15.46 -14.34 6.06
CA ASN A 197 14.62 -13.30 5.48
C ASN A 197 13.15 -13.47 5.93
N THR A 198 12.70 -12.51 6.72
CA THR A 198 11.33 -12.40 7.24
C THR A 198 10.41 -11.61 6.32
N ASP A 199 10.95 -10.96 5.27
CA ASP A 199 10.17 -10.24 4.27
C ASP A 199 9.42 -11.22 3.37
N LYS A 200 8.10 -11.02 3.30
CA LYS A 200 7.18 -11.82 2.50
C LYS A 200 7.04 -11.30 1.05
N PHE A 201 7.56 -10.12 0.69
CA PHE A 201 7.39 -9.48 -0.64
C PHE A 201 8.57 -8.56 -1.07
N PHE A 202 9.16 -8.79 -2.26
CA PHE A 202 10.15 -7.88 -2.89
C PHE A 202 9.48 -6.68 -3.62
N LYS A 203 9.97 -5.42 -3.50
CA LYS A 203 9.24 -4.18 -3.92
C LYS A 203 10.14 -3.10 -4.59
N ASN A 204 9.65 -2.36 -5.61
CA ASN A 204 10.29 -1.12 -6.16
C ASN A 204 9.39 -0.30 -7.14
N CYS A 205 8.97 0.97 -6.86
CA CYS A 205 8.28 1.91 -7.82
C CYS A 205 8.36 3.40 -7.38
N ASN A 206 8.47 4.45 -8.25
CA ASN A 206 8.66 5.93 -7.97
C ASN A 206 7.71 6.95 -8.69
N MET A 207 7.32 8.12 -8.06
CA MET A 207 7.05 9.51 -8.61
C MET A 207 6.31 10.55 -7.65
N ARG A 208 5.62 11.67 -8.07
CA ARG A 208 5.44 12.99 -7.32
C ARG A 208 4.04 13.68 -7.16
N ARG A 209 3.77 14.26 -5.97
CA ARG A 209 2.60 15.04 -5.38
C ARG A 209 1.57 14.20 -4.62
N ASN A 210 1.52 14.27 -3.30
CA ASN A 210 1.34 13.03 -2.56
C ASN A 210 0.24 13.05 -1.49
N CYS A 211 -0.63 12.04 -1.51
CA CYS A 211 -1.41 11.59 -0.37
C CYS A 211 -0.94 10.22 0.08
N VAL A 212 -0.91 9.97 1.40
CA VAL A 212 -0.73 8.63 1.95
C VAL A 212 -2.07 8.10 2.41
N ASP A 213 -2.45 6.93 1.90
CA ASP A 213 -3.71 6.26 2.24
C ASP A 213 -3.58 4.73 2.07
N GLU A 214 -4.61 4.01 2.51
CA GLU A 214 -4.73 2.55 2.51
C GLU A 214 -5.60 2.05 1.35
N GLN A 215 -5.06 1.11 0.56
CA GLN A 215 -5.82 0.35 -0.44
C GLN A 215 -5.82 -1.15 -0.11
N ILE A 216 -6.92 -1.83 -0.41
CA ILE A 216 -7.01 -3.29 -0.34
C ILE A 216 -7.00 -3.86 -1.75
N CYS A 217 -6.10 -4.83 -1.97
CA CYS A 217 -6.16 -5.70 -3.13
C CYS A 217 -6.98 -6.95 -2.76
N PRO A 218 -8.19 -7.16 -3.34
CA PRO A 218 -9.06 -8.25 -2.93
C PRO A 218 -8.40 -9.62 -3.13
N PHE A 219 -8.34 -10.42 -2.07
CA PHE A 219 -7.71 -11.73 -2.10
C PHE A 219 -8.42 -12.68 -1.14
N LYS A 220 -8.92 -13.80 -1.66
CA LYS A 220 -9.66 -14.82 -0.89
C LYS A 220 -8.87 -16.11 -0.66
N GLY A 221 -7.62 -16.19 -1.12
CA GLY A 221 -6.76 -17.35 -0.89
C GLY A 221 -6.15 -17.36 0.51
N GLN A 222 -5.45 -18.44 0.86
CA GLN A 222 -4.65 -18.50 2.07
C GLN A 222 -3.34 -17.72 1.88
N LEU A 223 -3.14 -16.70 2.70
CA LEU A 223 -1.93 -15.88 2.72
C LEU A 223 -1.78 -15.27 4.12
N SER A 224 -0.59 -15.36 4.70
CA SER A 224 -0.34 -14.90 6.09
C SER A 224 -0.35 -13.37 6.26
N SER A 225 -0.34 -12.60 5.17
CA SER A 225 -0.49 -11.14 5.18
C SER A 225 -1.89 -10.69 4.70
N LYS A 226 -2.83 -11.62 4.55
CA LYS A 226 -4.24 -11.31 4.29
C LYS A 226 -4.79 -10.57 5.52
N GLN A 227 -5.59 -9.54 5.28
CA GLN A 227 -6.23 -8.73 6.31
C GLN A 227 -7.73 -8.64 6.02
N TYR A 228 -8.49 -8.50 7.09
CA TYR A 228 -9.89 -8.11 7.05
C TYR A 228 -9.97 -6.63 7.45
N ILE A 229 -10.61 -5.79 6.63
CA ILE A 229 -10.82 -4.37 6.95
C ILE A 229 -12.30 -4.06 6.87
N LYS A 230 -12.87 -3.73 8.02
CA LYS A 230 -14.29 -3.45 8.14
C LYS A 230 -14.68 -2.18 7.36
N GLY A 231 -15.84 -2.22 6.71
CA GLY A 231 -16.41 -1.06 6.01
C GLY A 231 -15.90 -0.82 4.59
N LYS A 232 -14.97 -1.64 4.07
CA LYS A 232 -14.55 -1.60 2.67
C LYS A 232 -15.43 -2.52 1.80
N PRO A 233 -15.67 -2.20 0.51
CA PRO A 233 -16.54 -3.00 -0.37
C PRO A 233 -16.14 -4.48 -0.48
N THR A 234 -14.82 -4.73 -0.42
CA THR A 234 -14.22 -6.06 -0.34
C THR A 234 -13.34 -6.10 0.90
N PRO A 235 -13.84 -6.61 2.04
CA PRO A 235 -13.13 -6.48 3.31
C PRO A 235 -11.90 -7.39 3.39
N TRP A 236 -11.91 -8.52 2.67
CA TRP A 236 -10.81 -9.47 2.62
C TRP A 236 -9.80 -9.16 1.51
N GLY A 237 -8.54 -8.93 1.88
CA GLY A 237 -7.47 -8.78 0.89
C GLY A 237 -6.09 -8.48 1.46
N ILE A 238 -5.20 -8.03 0.58
CA ILE A 238 -3.86 -7.58 0.94
C ILE A 238 -3.90 -6.07 1.12
N LYS A 239 -3.55 -5.59 2.31
CA LYS A 239 -3.48 -4.15 2.63
C LYS A 239 -2.19 -3.55 2.06
N LEU A 240 -2.33 -2.40 1.39
CA LEU A 240 -1.27 -1.60 0.79
C LEU A 240 -1.34 -0.20 1.39
N PHE A 241 -0.20 0.32 1.84
CA PHE A 241 -0.04 1.75 2.06
C PHE A 241 0.51 2.38 0.79
N LEU A 242 -0.16 3.40 0.27
CA LEU A 242 0.16 4.03 -1.00
C LEU A 242 0.63 5.46 -0.79
N LEU A 243 1.50 5.93 -1.67
CA LEU A 243 1.80 7.34 -1.90
C LEU A 243 1.24 7.71 -3.27
N CYS A 244 0.27 8.62 -3.35
CA CYS A 244 -0.45 8.91 -4.60
C CYS A 244 -0.50 10.39 -4.97
N GLY A 245 -0.45 10.65 -6.27
CA GLY A 245 -0.79 11.87 -7.01
C GLY A 245 -2.06 12.55 -6.54
N GLU A 246 -2.09 13.88 -6.65
CA GLU A 246 -3.35 14.62 -6.83
C GLU A 246 -4.13 14.08 -8.04
N SER A 247 -3.43 13.62 -9.07
CA SER A 247 -4.01 12.94 -10.24
C SER A 247 -4.50 11.52 -9.98
N GLY A 248 -4.32 10.99 -8.75
CA GLY A 248 -4.61 9.60 -8.40
C GLY A 248 -3.52 8.60 -8.84
N MET A 249 -2.41 9.06 -9.42
CA MET A 249 -1.30 8.18 -9.81
C MET A 249 -0.54 7.65 -8.60
N ILE A 250 -0.36 6.34 -8.49
CA ILE A 250 0.47 5.75 -7.44
C ILE A 250 1.95 5.99 -7.75
N TYR A 251 2.68 6.46 -6.76
CA TYR A 251 4.10 6.78 -6.86
C TYR A 251 5.00 5.88 -6.04
N ASP A 252 4.51 5.43 -4.89
CA ASP A 252 5.18 4.40 -4.12
C ASP A 252 4.14 3.64 -3.33
N PHE A 253 4.48 2.43 -2.92
CA PHE A 253 3.66 1.66 -2.02
C PHE A 253 4.48 0.71 -1.18
N ILE A 254 3.96 0.41 0.00
CA ILE A 254 4.47 -0.66 0.84
C ILE A 254 3.34 -1.62 1.18
N ILE A 255 3.58 -2.90 0.92
CA ILE A 255 2.65 -3.97 1.30
C ILE A 255 2.72 -4.18 2.80
N TYR A 256 1.56 -4.15 3.46
CA TYR A 256 1.44 -4.42 4.87
C TYR A 256 1.64 -5.91 5.17
N GLN A 257 2.48 -6.21 6.16
CA GLN A 257 2.81 -7.58 6.56
C GLN A 257 2.73 -7.75 8.08
N GLY A 258 2.00 -6.88 8.78
CA GLY A 258 1.98 -6.83 10.24
C GLY A 258 3.33 -6.35 10.80
N LYS A 259 3.82 -7.04 11.83
CA LYS A 259 5.13 -6.75 12.48
C LYS A 259 6.33 -6.90 11.55
N THR A 260 6.22 -7.67 10.46
CA THR A 260 7.31 -7.87 9.50
C THR A 260 7.22 -6.93 8.30
N THR A 261 6.41 -5.87 8.38
CA THR A 261 6.39 -4.83 7.33
C THR A 261 7.78 -4.21 7.25
N GLY A 262 8.37 -4.18 6.05
CA GLY A 262 9.73 -3.68 5.77
C GLY A 262 9.96 -2.19 6.01
N LEU A 263 9.67 -1.72 7.22
CA LEU A 263 9.93 -0.39 7.73
C LEU A 263 11.15 -0.40 8.64
N ASP A 264 11.74 0.77 8.86
CA ASP A 264 12.83 0.94 9.79
C ASP A 264 12.34 0.69 11.24
N GLN A 265 12.93 -0.29 11.92
CA GLN A 265 12.54 -0.65 13.29
C GLN A 265 12.78 0.49 14.28
N SER A 266 13.81 1.32 14.07
CA SER A 266 14.07 2.47 14.95
C SER A 266 12.97 3.52 14.82
N TRP A 267 12.41 3.69 13.63
CA TRP A 267 11.29 4.59 13.40
C TRP A 267 10.01 4.04 14.04
N GLN A 268 9.77 2.73 13.91
CA GLN A 268 8.60 2.10 14.53
C GLN A 268 8.61 2.27 16.05
N GLN A 269 9.76 2.10 16.69
CA GLN A 269 9.91 2.28 18.14
C GLN A 269 9.72 3.74 18.57
N ARG A 270 10.21 4.70 17.77
CA ARG A 270 10.24 6.12 18.17
C ARG A 270 9.01 6.94 17.74
N PHE A 271 8.37 6.57 16.63
CA PHE A 271 7.26 7.32 16.02
C PHE A 271 5.97 6.51 15.88
N CYS A 272 5.99 5.22 16.24
CA CYS A 272 4.92 4.26 15.98
C CYS A 272 4.78 3.87 14.49
N GLN A 273 3.94 2.87 14.23
CA GLN A 273 3.79 2.27 12.90
C GLN A 273 3.24 3.25 11.85
N GLY A 274 2.15 3.97 12.16
CA GLY A 274 1.50 4.89 11.22
C GLY A 274 2.46 5.98 10.72
N ALA A 275 3.13 6.69 11.63
CA ALA A 275 4.12 7.69 11.26
C ALA A 275 5.30 7.08 10.48
N SER A 276 5.78 5.90 10.87
CA SER A 276 6.87 5.21 10.16
C SER A 276 6.53 4.91 8.70
N VAL A 277 5.28 4.58 8.39
CA VAL A 277 4.79 4.41 7.01
C VAL A 277 4.94 5.71 6.23
N VAL A 278 4.44 6.83 6.79
CA VAL A 278 4.51 8.14 6.12
C VAL A 278 5.97 8.55 5.91
N MET A 279 6.82 8.39 6.93
CA MET A 279 8.25 8.70 6.83
C MET A 279 8.93 7.85 5.74
N HIS A 280 8.57 6.57 5.62
CA HIS A 280 9.15 5.67 4.62
C HIS A 280 8.77 6.11 3.21
N LEU A 281 7.47 6.34 2.99
CA LEU A 281 6.95 6.79 1.69
C LEU A 281 7.44 8.21 1.35
N SER A 282 7.60 9.09 2.35
CA SER A 282 8.07 10.46 2.15
C SER A 282 9.52 10.55 1.71
N LYS A 283 10.35 9.50 1.87
CA LYS A 283 11.72 9.45 1.31
C LYS A 283 11.76 9.72 -0.20
N ARG A 284 10.65 9.49 -0.89
CA ARG A 284 10.50 9.75 -2.32
C ARG A 284 10.26 11.21 -2.67
N ILE A 285 9.93 12.04 -1.68
CA ILE A 285 9.70 13.47 -1.86
C ILE A 285 11.03 14.19 -1.86
N THR A 286 11.51 14.51 -3.06
CA THR A 286 12.79 15.20 -3.25
C THR A 286 12.67 16.72 -3.40
N ILE A 287 11.44 17.24 -3.58
CA ILE A 287 11.22 18.68 -3.72
C ILE A 287 10.86 19.27 -2.36
N PRO A 288 11.64 20.25 -1.85
CA PRO A 288 11.27 21.01 -0.68
C PRO A 288 9.91 21.70 -0.85
N TYR A 289 9.18 21.80 0.25
CA TYR A 289 7.87 22.39 0.41
C TYR A 289 6.74 21.71 -0.38
N THR A 290 6.94 20.45 -0.77
CA THR A 290 5.86 19.60 -1.29
C THR A 290 4.79 19.40 -0.21
N GLN A 291 3.53 19.45 -0.60
CA GLN A 291 2.40 19.18 0.29
C GLN A 291 2.12 17.68 0.36
N LEU A 292 2.00 17.18 1.58
CA LEU A 292 1.72 15.80 1.92
C LEU A 292 0.46 15.75 2.78
N TYR A 293 -0.53 14.98 2.32
CA TYR A 293 -1.80 14.83 3.02
C TYR A 293 -1.97 13.39 3.49
N PHE A 294 -2.50 13.20 4.70
CA PHE A 294 -2.77 11.88 5.27
C PHE A 294 -3.91 11.95 6.29
N ASP A 295 -4.50 10.80 6.58
CA ASP A 295 -5.64 10.69 7.48
C ASP A 295 -5.22 10.69 8.97
N ASN A 296 -6.19 10.38 9.84
CA ASN A 296 -5.98 10.35 11.28
C ASN A 296 -5.26 9.10 11.81
N TYR A 297 -5.15 8.04 11.02
CA TYR A 297 -4.41 6.85 11.40
C TYR A 297 -2.91 7.15 11.40
N PHE A 298 -2.44 7.94 10.43
CA PHE A 298 -1.03 8.31 10.31
C PHE A 298 -0.63 9.54 11.14
N SER A 299 -1.58 10.38 11.54
CA SER A 299 -1.29 11.70 12.11
C SER A 299 -0.79 11.67 13.56
N SER A 300 0.43 12.15 13.79
CA SER A 300 1.02 12.40 15.13
C SER A 300 1.84 13.69 15.15
N TYR A 301 2.01 14.31 16.32
CA TYR A 301 2.77 15.57 16.43
C TYR A 301 4.25 15.38 16.03
N SER A 302 4.86 14.28 16.46
CA SER A 302 6.25 13.93 16.11
C SER A 302 6.44 13.75 14.60
N LEU A 303 5.45 13.18 13.90
CA LEU A 303 5.46 13.10 12.44
C LEU A 303 5.44 14.48 11.79
N PHE A 304 4.57 15.39 12.25
CA PHE A 304 4.53 16.76 11.71
C PHE A 304 5.85 17.51 11.93
N GLN A 305 6.51 17.32 13.09
CA GLN A 305 7.84 17.88 13.34
C GLN A 305 8.89 17.33 12.37
N TYR A 306 8.89 16.02 12.15
CA TYR A 306 9.82 15.36 11.25
C TYR A 306 9.64 15.84 9.81
N LEU A 307 8.39 15.88 9.32
CA LEU A 307 8.10 16.35 7.97
C LEU A 307 8.52 17.81 7.78
N LYS A 308 8.25 18.66 8.77
CA LYS A 308 8.72 20.06 8.75
C LYS A 308 10.25 20.15 8.70
N PHE A 309 10.96 19.33 9.47
CA PHE A 309 12.43 19.24 9.45
C PHE A 309 12.96 18.81 8.08
N GLN A 310 12.25 17.92 7.38
CA GLN A 310 12.54 17.51 6.01
C GLN A 310 12.06 18.50 4.94
N ASN A 311 11.63 19.71 5.34
CA ASN A 311 11.00 20.71 4.47
C ASN A 311 9.78 20.17 3.70
N ILE A 312 8.99 19.26 4.26
CA ILE A 312 7.74 18.78 3.68
C ILE A 312 6.59 19.47 4.41
N LEU A 313 5.67 20.09 3.65
CA LEU A 313 4.46 20.66 4.22
C LEU A 313 3.45 19.53 4.42
N ALA A 314 2.88 19.43 5.61
CA ALA A 314 2.01 18.32 5.96
C ALA A 314 0.67 18.83 6.51
N ALA A 315 -0.41 18.15 6.13
CA ALA A 315 -1.73 18.37 6.69
C ALA A 315 -2.47 17.04 6.86
N GLY A 316 -3.14 16.87 7.99
CA GLY A 316 -3.91 15.67 8.26
C GLY A 316 -4.95 15.90 9.34
N THR A 317 -5.94 15.02 9.37
CA THR A 317 -6.94 14.99 10.45
C THR A 317 -6.33 14.37 11.70
N ILE A 318 -6.59 14.91 12.88
CA ILE A 318 -5.99 14.40 14.12
C ILE A 318 -7.05 13.73 15.01
N ARG A 319 -6.69 12.62 15.68
CA ARG A 319 -7.49 12.09 16.80
C ARG A 319 -7.07 12.85 18.07
N LEU A 320 -8.01 13.56 18.71
CA LEU A 320 -7.74 14.42 19.88
C LEU A 320 -6.98 13.70 21.01
N ASN A 321 -7.27 12.41 21.18
CA ASN A 321 -6.69 11.57 22.23
C ASN A 321 -5.21 11.21 21.96
N ARG A 322 -4.73 11.37 20.73
CA ARG A 322 -3.35 11.02 20.31
C ARG A 322 -2.41 12.23 20.34
N PHE A 323 -2.92 13.43 20.07
CA PHE A 323 -2.08 14.56 19.67
C PHE A 323 -1.43 15.38 20.80
N GLY A 324 -1.93 15.33 22.04
CA GLY A 324 -1.32 16.10 23.13
C GLY A 324 -1.87 15.78 24.53
N LYS A 325 -1.04 15.99 25.55
CA LYS A 325 -1.42 16.01 26.97
C LYS A 325 -1.07 17.40 27.55
N PRO A 326 -2.06 18.25 27.87
CA PRO A 326 -3.48 17.94 27.91
C PRO A 326 -4.13 17.81 26.52
N PRO A 327 -5.17 16.96 26.41
CA PRO A 327 -5.92 16.80 25.17
C PRO A 327 -6.63 18.10 24.80
N PHE A 328 -6.79 18.32 23.50
CA PHE A 328 -7.48 19.49 22.99
C PHE A 328 -8.97 19.46 23.32
N SER A 329 -9.62 20.63 23.29
CA SER A 329 -11.05 20.74 23.57
C SER A 329 -11.86 19.95 22.56
N SER A 330 -12.90 19.23 23.01
CA SER A 330 -13.77 18.46 22.13
C SER A 330 -14.50 19.34 21.10
N ASP A 331 -14.87 18.77 19.95
CA ASP A 331 -15.60 19.48 18.90
C ASP A 331 -16.86 20.18 19.43
N LYS A 332 -17.63 19.49 20.29
CA LYS A 332 -18.83 20.04 20.94
C LYS A 332 -18.55 21.32 21.73
N GLN A 333 -17.37 21.44 22.35
CA GLN A 333 -16.96 22.63 23.10
C GLN A 333 -16.46 23.75 22.16
N LEU A 334 -15.87 23.40 21.03
CA LEU A 334 -15.38 24.35 20.02
C LEU A 334 -16.52 24.98 19.21
N THR A 335 -17.53 24.18 18.81
CA THR A 335 -18.69 24.66 18.07
C THR A 335 -19.45 25.73 18.85
N LYS A 336 -19.54 25.59 20.17
CA LYS A 336 -20.15 26.61 21.06
C LYS A 336 -19.37 27.93 21.13
N LYS A 337 -18.07 27.91 20.80
CA LYS A 337 -17.18 29.07 20.93
C LYS A 337 -16.87 29.76 19.60
N SER A 338 -17.29 29.20 18.45
CA SER A 338 -16.99 29.73 17.10
C SER A 338 -15.52 30.16 16.93
N THR A 339 -14.57 29.41 17.51
CA THR A 339 -13.14 29.77 17.53
C THR A 339 -12.27 28.65 16.96
N ARG A 340 -11.21 29.01 16.23
CA ARG A 340 -10.11 28.11 15.81
C ARG A 340 -8.95 28.24 16.81
N ILE A 341 -8.27 27.13 17.14
CA ILE A 341 -7.16 27.07 18.12
C ILE A 341 -6.06 26.16 17.55
N TYR A 342 -4.77 26.45 17.84
CA TYR A 342 -3.60 25.81 17.22
C TYR A 342 -2.64 25.26 18.28
N GLY A 343 -1.83 24.24 17.95
CA GLY A 343 -0.85 23.64 18.87
C GLY A 343 0.59 24.01 18.52
N GLY A 344 1.46 24.20 19.52
CA GLY A 344 2.88 24.48 19.32
C GLY A 344 3.73 24.26 20.57
N ALA A 345 5.03 24.05 20.38
CA ALA A 345 6.01 24.04 21.48
C ALA A 345 6.45 25.49 21.80
N PRO A 346 6.79 25.80 23.06
CA PRO A 346 7.44 27.06 23.41
C PRO A 346 8.73 27.25 22.56
N GLN A 347 8.93 28.45 22.04
CA GLN A 347 10.13 28.81 21.26
C GLN A 347 11.40 28.83 22.10
#